data_AF-A0A7M2AAY0-F1
#
_entry.id   AF-A0A7M2AAY0-F1
#
_cell.length_a   1.000
_cell.length_b   1.000
_cell.length_c   1.000
_cell.angle_alpha   90.00
_cell.angle_beta   90.00
_cell.angle_gamma   90.00
#
_symmetry.space_group_name_H-M   'P 1'
#
loop_
_entity.id
_entity.type
_entity.pdbx_description
1 polymer ?
#
loop_
_entity_poly.entity_id
_entity_poly.type
_entity_poly.pdbx_seq_one_letter_code
_entity_poly.pdbx_strand_id
1 'polypeptide(L)' 'MKSIVTLTHSEEDAKFIRIMSNPKKLPNVTVGKTYPIKWEVQFENVGEEMYIIDDNGNKYFQVRMFCKTSLYAL' A
#
# COMPACT_ATOMS: atom_id res chain seq x y z
N MET A 1 -2.39 23.89 7.02
CA MET A 1 -2.90 23.51 5.68
C MET A 1 -3.41 22.09 5.76
N LYS A 2 -4.65 21.80 5.32
CA LYS A 2 -5.11 20.40 5.18
C LYS A 2 -4.51 19.86 3.88
N SER A 3 -3.67 18.84 3.93
CA SER A 3 -3.17 18.20 2.72
C SER A 3 -4.33 17.46 2.02
N ILE A 4 -4.45 17.65 0.70
CA ILE A 4 -5.48 16.99 -0.10
C ILE A 4 -4.86 15.73 -0.69
N VAL A 5 -5.42 14.57 -0.33
CA VAL A 5 -4.97 13.28 -0.88
C VAL A 5 -5.71 13.05 -2.20
N THR A 6 -4.97 12.89 -3.30
CA THR A 6 -5.52 12.79 -4.66
C THR A 6 -5.27 11.40 -5.24
N LEU A 7 -6.26 10.84 -5.95
CA LEU A 7 -6.11 9.54 -6.63
C LEU A 7 -4.99 9.63 -7.68
N THR A 8 -4.09 8.65 -7.69
CA THR A 8 -3.01 8.53 -8.68
C THR A 8 -2.96 7.14 -9.28
N HIS A 9 -2.41 7.04 -10.49
CA HIS A 9 -2.06 5.78 -11.14
C HIS A 9 -0.54 5.52 -11.16
N SER A 10 0.26 6.51 -10.76
CA SER A 10 1.71 6.40 -10.63
C SER A 10 2.04 5.75 -9.29
N GLU A 11 2.81 4.66 -9.33
CA GLU A 11 3.27 3.95 -8.13
C GLU A 11 4.37 4.73 -7.42
N GLU A 12 5.27 5.34 -8.19
CA GLU A 12 6.39 6.14 -7.68
C GLU A 12 5.90 7.35 -6.88
N ASP A 13 4.79 7.97 -7.30
CA ASP A 13 4.19 9.12 -6.61
C ASP A 13 3.25 8.71 -5.45
N ALA A 14 2.87 7.43 -5.40
CA ALA A 14 1.89 6.95 -4.44
C ALA A 14 2.47 6.93 -3.03
N LYS A 15 1.79 7.62 -2.12
CA LYS A 15 2.13 7.66 -0.68
C LYS A 15 1.16 6.84 0.15
N PHE A 16 -0.03 6.59 -0.37
CA PHE A 16 -1.08 5.85 0.32
C PHE A 16 -1.76 4.85 -0.60
N ILE A 17 -2.25 3.77 0.00
CA ILE A 17 -3.02 2.74 -0.68
C ILE A 17 -4.32 2.49 0.07
N ARG A 18 -5.43 2.50 -0.66
CA ARG A 18 -6.74 2.10 -0.12
C ARG A 18 -7.08 0.69 -0.57
N ILE A 19 -7.47 -0.16 0.37
CA ILE A 19 -7.90 -1.53 0.08
C ILE A 19 -9.34 -1.49 -0.40
N MET A 20 -9.58 -1.90 -1.65
CA MET A 20 -10.93 -1.97 -2.23
C MET A 20 -11.53 -3.37 -2.09
N SER A 21 -10.71 -4.42 -2.07
CA SER A 21 -11.12 -5.78 -1.73
C SER A 21 -9.94 -6.62 -1.18
N ASN A 22 -10.22 -7.58 -0.30
CA ASN A 22 -9.23 -8.52 0.26
C ASN A 22 -9.75 -9.97 0.14
N PRO A 23 -9.82 -10.54 -1.08
CA PRO A 23 -10.37 -11.88 -1.30
C PRO A 23 -9.52 -12.99 -0.66
N LYS A 24 -8.21 -12.77 -0.50
CA LYS A 24 -7.29 -13.73 0.11
C LYS A 24 -7.29 -13.69 1.64
N LYS A 25 -8.07 -12.81 2.26
CA LYS A 25 -8.16 -12.64 3.71
C LYS A 25 -6.78 -12.45 4.35
N LEU A 26 -5.94 -11.60 3.75
CA LEU A 26 -4.67 -11.22 4.37
C LEU A 26 -4.95 -10.69 5.79
N PRO A 27 -4.27 -11.24 6.82
CA PRO A 27 -4.52 -10.85 8.20
C PRO A 27 -4.20 -9.37 8.38
N ASN A 28 -5.00 -8.67 9.21
CA ASN A 28 -4.85 -7.25 9.53
C ASN A 28 -4.94 -6.26 8.34
N VAL A 29 -5.27 -6.74 7.14
CA VAL A 29 -5.58 -5.92 5.96
C VAL A 29 -7.09 -5.71 5.85
N THR A 30 -7.55 -4.50 6.15
CA THR A 30 -8.98 -4.16 6.25
C THR A 30 -9.48 -3.49 4.97
N VAL A 31 -10.59 -3.98 4.42
CA VAL A 31 -11.26 -3.37 3.27
C VAL A 31 -11.79 -1.98 3.62
N GLY A 32 -11.63 -1.02 2.71
CA GLY A 32 -12.05 0.37 2.87
C GLY A 32 -11.01 1.25 3.57
N LYS A 33 -10.02 0.66 4.25
CA LYS A 33 -8.97 1.37 4.97
C LYS A 33 -7.85 1.84 4.04
N THR A 34 -7.28 2.99 4.38
CA THR A 34 -6.10 3.57 3.74
C THR A 34 -4.87 3.35 4.61
N TYR A 35 -3.79 2.88 4.00
CA TYR A 35 -2.51 2.63 4.65
C TYR A 35 -1.42 3.50 4.01
N PRO A 36 -0.40 3.94 4.78
CA PRO A 36 0.81 4.49 4.19
C PRO A 36 1.57 3.41 3.42
N ILE A 37 2.15 3.82 2.30
CA ILE A 37 3.05 2.98 1.49
C ILE A 37 4.49 3.28 1.89
N LYS A 38 5.33 2.25 1.91
CA LYS A 38 6.78 2.38 1.93
C LYS A 38 7.41 1.45 0.90
N TRP A 39 8.65 1.77 0.54
CA TRP A 39 9.47 1.03 -0.40
C TRP A 39 10.74 0.54 0.32
N GLU A 40 11.15 -0.68 0.04
CA GLU A 40 12.37 -1.28 0.60
C GLU A 40 13.00 -2.21 -0.44
N VAL A 41 14.32 -2.12 -0.61
CA VAL A 41 15.08 -3.04 -1.46
C VAL A 41 15.08 -4.41 -0.78
N GLN A 42 14.38 -5.40 -1.36
CA GLN A 42 14.39 -6.75 -0.79
C GLN A 42 15.66 -7.52 -1.14
N PHE A 43 16.17 -7.35 -2.36
CA PHE A 43 17.41 -7.96 -2.82
C PHE A 43 18.08 -7.03 -3.83
N GLU A 44 19.42 -6.99 -3.82
CA GLU A 44 20.21 -6.11 -4.71
C GLU A 44 19.84 -6.24 -6.20
N ASN A 45 19.35 -7.41 -6.64
CA ASN A 45 19.01 -7.69 -8.03
C ASN A 45 17.50 -7.69 -8.34
N VAL A 46 16.63 -7.47 -7.34
CA VAL A 46 15.17 -7.58 -7.50
C VAL A 46 14.47 -6.22 -7.48
N GLY A 47 15.16 -5.19 -6.98
CA GLY A 47 14.63 -3.82 -6.89
C GLY A 47 13.88 -3.56 -5.59
N GLU A 48 13.20 -2.41 -5.55
CA GLU A 48 12.37 -2.00 -4.41
C GLU A 48 11.00 -2.69 -4.45
N GLU A 49 10.56 -3.22 -3.32
CA GLU A 49 9.21 -3.73 -3.16
C GLU A 49 8.38 -2.79 -2.27
N MET A 50 7.16 -2.53 -2.74
CA MET A 50 6.15 -1.79 -2.02
C MET A 50 5.54 -2.62 -0.88
N TYR A 51 5.40 -2.03 0.30
CA TYR A 51 4.68 -2.62 1.43
C TYR A 51 3.83 -1.60 2.18
N ILE A 52 2.85 -2.12 2.94
CA ILE A 52 2.07 -1.34 3.91
C ILE A 52 2.49 -1.69 5.33
N ILE A 53 2.22 -0.78 6.26
CA ILE A 53 2.37 -1.02 7.70
C ILE A 53 0.98 -1.04 8.34
N ASP A 54 0.64 -2.11 9.04
CA ASP A 54 -0.63 -2.21 9.80
C ASP A 54 -0.61 -1.38 11.10
N ASP A 55 -1.72 -1.37 11.84
CA ASP A 55 -1.82 -0.60 13.10
C ASP A 55 -0.93 -1.15 14.21
N ASN A 56 -0.43 -2.37 14.07
CA ASN A 56 0.47 -3.02 15.02
C ASN A 56 1.95 -2.86 14.61
N GLY A 57 2.24 -2.16 13.50
CA GLY A 57 3.59 -1.96 12.99
C GLY A 57 4.13 -3.10 12.12
N ASN A 58 3.30 -4.09 11.76
CA ASN A 58 3.72 -5.21 10.91
C ASN A 58 3.78 -4.78 9.44
N LYS A 59 4.83 -5.23 8.73
CA LYS A 59 5.00 -5.02 7.30
C LYS A 59 4.23 -6.06 6.49
N TYR A 60 3.48 -5.63 5.49
CA TYR A 60 2.81 -6.50 4.53
C TYR A 60 3.20 -6.16 3.09
N PHE A 61 3.93 -7.09 2.48
CA PHE A 61 4.33 -7.06 1.08
C PHE A 61 3.24 -7.63 0.18
N GLN A 62 3.36 -7.42 -1.13
CA GLN A 62 2.49 -8.03 -2.16
C GLN A 62 0.97 -7.74 -2.02
N VAL A 63 0.59 -6.70 -1.26
CA VAL A 63 -0.83 -6.37 -1.05
C VAL A 63 -1.55 -6.16 -2.37
N ARG A 64 -0.90 -5.55 -3.38
CA ARG A 64 -1.48 -5.33 -4.71
C ARG A 64 -1.63 -6.60 -5.54
N MET A 65 -0.85 -7.64 -5.25
CA MET A 65 -1.02 -8.96 -5.89
C MET A 65 -2.29 -9.66 -5.39
N PHE A 66 -2.64 -9.48 -4.11
CA PHE A 66 -3.74 -10.22 -3.48
C PHE A 66 -5.01 -9.42 -3.25
N CYS A 67 -4.94 -8.08 -3.29
CA CYS A 67 -6.04 -7.17 -3.03
C CYS A 67 -6.30 -6.26 -4.23
N LYS A 68 -7.57 -5.92 -4.47
CA LYS A 68 -7.89 -4.77 -5.33
C LYS A 68 -7.61 -3.49 -4.55
N THR A 69 -6.92 -2.54 -5.15
CA THR A 69 -6.45 -1.34 -4.45
C THR A 69 -6.60 -0.07 -5.29
N SER A 70 -6.52 1.08 -4.64
CA SER A 70 -6.40 2.40 -5.27
C SER A 70 -5.26 3.17 -4.62
N LEU A 71 -4.45 3.86 -5.42
CA LEU A 71 -3.27 4.59 -4.97
C LEU A 71 -3.58 6.09 -4.85
N TYR A 72 -2.94 6.75 -3.89
CA TYR A 72 -3.13 8.18 -3.66
C TYR A 72 -1.80 8.88 -3.37
N ALA A 73 -1.67 10.10 -3.89
CA ALA A 73 -0.57 11.04 -3.67
C ALA A 73 -1.03 12.25 -2.83
N LEU A 74 -0.06 13.06 -2.38
CA LEU A 74 -0.29 14.34 -1.68
C LEU A 74 -0.26 15.51 -2.65
#